data_AF-A0A933ZHP1-F1
#
_entry.id   AF-A0A933ZHP1-F1
#
_cell.length_a   1.000
_cell.length_b   1.000
_cell.length_c   1.000
_cell.angle_alpha   90.00
_cell.angle_beta   90.00
_cell.angle_gamma   90.00
#
_symmetry.space_group_name_H-M   'P 1'
#
loop_
_entity.id
_entity.type
_entity.pdbx_description
1 polymer ?
#
loop_
_entity_poly.entity_id
_entity_poly.type
_entity_poly.pdbx_seq_one_letter_code
_entity_poly.pdbx_strand_id
1 'polypeptide(L)'
;MGIRPAIVLRAAVAIAMCLASAVAISGCLRIRGTSCSVDVDCDQGRVCREAMCRKPCMASHWVGERVEVTAGKLVKQAEISACEQRRYWVRYESGVEEQVDETRFPRRARK
;
A
#
# COMPACT_ATOMS: atom_id res chain seq x y z
N MET A 1 -37.55 28.49 54.43
CA MET A 1 -38.88 28.02 53.99
C MET A 1 -39.19 28.68 52.66
N GLY A 2 -39.42 27.87 51.61
CA GLY A 2 -39.67 28.35 50.26
C GLY A 2 -39.52 27.22 49.23
N ILE A 3 -40.34 26.19 49.37
CA ILE A 3 -40.48 25.10 48.38
C ILE A 3 -41.57 25.54 47.42
N ARG A 4 -41.34 25.48 46.10
CA ARG A 4 -42.36 25.20 45.06
C ARG A 4 -41.73 25.11 43.66
N PRO A 5 -42.38 24.43 42.70
CA PRO A 5 -41.80 23.30 41.99
C PRO A 5 -41.76 23.53 40.48
N ALA A 6 -40.83 22.91 39.76
CA ALA A 6 -40.91 22.79 38.31
C ALA A 6 -40.30 21.45 37.88
N ILE A 7 -41.01 20.38 38.25
CA ILE A 7 -40.94 19.13 37.50
C ILE A 7 -41.68 19.40 36.18
N VAL A 8 -41.16 18.84 35.09
CA VAL A 8 -41.79 18.66 33.76
C VAL A 8 -41.66 19.83 32.78
N LEU A 9 -40.60 19.81 31.97
CA LEU A 9 -40.52 20.22 30.54
C LEU A 9 -39.02 20.22 30.19
N ARG A 10 -38.42 19.33 29.40
CA ARG A 10 -38.80 18.78 28.11
C ARG A 10 -37.96 17.52 27.85
N ALA A 11 -38.53 16.35 28.13
CA ALA A 11 -38.16 15.13 27.44
C ALA A 11 -39.07 15.04 26.20
N ALA A 12 -38.58 15.56 25.08
CA ALA A 12 -39.12 15.54 23.70
C ALA A 12 -38.50 16.79 23.05
N VAL A 13 -37.63 16.73 22.06
CA VAL A 13 -37.79 16.10 20.76
C VAL A 13 -36.37 15.94 20.18
N ALA A 14 -35.84 14.72 20.17
CA ALA A 14 -34.62 14.37 19.43
C ALA A 14 -34.92 13.22 18.46
N ILE A 15 -36.11 13.24 17.87
CA ILE A 15 -36.55 12.33 16.82
C ILE A 15 -37.20 13.21 15.75
N ALA A 16 -36.49 13.35 14.62
CA ALA A 16 -36.93 13.81 13.29
C ALA A 16 -35.97 14.83 12.67
N MET A 17 -34.81 14.35 12.21
CA MET A 17 -34.19 14.91 11.00
C MET A 17 -33.41 13.78 10.31
N CYS A 18 -34.18 12.84 9.76
CA CYS A 18 -33.71 11.95 8.71
C CYS A 18 -33.99 12.63 7.35
N LEU A 19 -33.03 12.46 6.44
CA LEU A 19 -33.09 12.63 4.97
C LEU A 19 -32.67 13.99 4.39
N ALA A 20 -31.79 13.88 3.38
CA ALA A 20 -31.07 14.91 2.63
C ALA A 20 -29.88 15.51 3.40
N SER A 21 -28.63 15.09 3.20
CA SER A 21 -27.97 14.86 1.92
C SER A 21 -26.82 13.87 2.06
N ALA A 22 -27.02 12.67 1.51
CA ALA A 22 -25.92 11.77 1.16
C ALA A 22 -25.17 12.35 -0.05
N VAL A 23 -24.29 13.30 0.19
CA VAL A 23 -23.12 13.56 -0.65
C VAL A 23 -21.92 13.62 0.29
N ALA A 24 -21.74 12.54 1.04
CA ALA A 24 -20.47 12.27 1.69
C ALA A 24 -19.48 11.95 0.58
N ILE A 25 -18.62 12.92 0.32
CA ILE A 25 -17.26 12.82 -0.21
C ILE A 25 -16.81 11.35 -0.19
N SER A 26 -17.01 10.62 -1.29
CA SER A 26 -16.46 9.27 -1.48
C SER A 26 -14.99 9.41 -1.89
N GLY A 27 -14.25 10.15 -1.06
CA GLY A 27 -12.81 10.36 -1.14
C GLY A 27 -12.18 9.61 0.01
N CYS A 28 -11.85 8.35 -0.24
CA CYS A 28 -10.76 7.62 0.39
C CYS A 28 -10.79 7.54 1.93
N LEU A 29 -11.61 6.64 2.46
CA LEU A 29 -11.29 5.95 3.71
C LEU A 29 -10.05 5.05 3.46
N ARG A 30 -8.84 5.65 3.48
CA ARG A 30 -7.55 4.96 3.33
C ARG A 30 -7.30 4.05 4.54
N ILE A 31 -7.86 2.85 4.49
CA ILE A 31 -7.37 1.74 5.28
C ILE A 31 -5.94 1.48 4.83
N ARG A 32 -5.01 1.40 5.79
CA ARG A 32 -3.61 1.05 5.60
C ARG A 32 -3.51 -0.25 4.77
N GLY A 33 -3.15 -0.12 3.49
CA GLY A 33 -3.10 -1.20 2.50
C GLY A 33 -3.90 -0.82 1.26
N THR A 34 -3.41 0.13 0.47
CA THR A 34 -4.12 0.63 -0.72
C THR A 34 -4.10 -0.41 -1.82
N SER A 35 -5.13 -1.25 -1.81
CA SER A 35 -5.43 -2.13 -2.91
C SER A 35 -5.65 -1.32 -4.19
N CYS A 36 -5.11 -1.75 -5.32
CA CYS A 36 -5.25 -1.08 -6.61
C CYS A 36 -5.69 -2.08 -7.69
N SER A 37 -6.34 -1.59 -8.74
CA SER A 37 -6.64 -2.37 -9.95
C SER A 37 -5.75 -1.95 -11.12
N VAL A 38 -5.45 -0.64 -11.21
CA VAL A 38 -4.67 -0.03 -12.28
C VAL A 38 -3.67 0.97 -11.70
N ASP A 39 -2.63 1.30 -12.47
CA ASP A 39 -1.56 2.20 -12.03
C ASP A 39 -2.07 3.59 -11.62
N VAL A 40 -3.19 4.04 -12.19
CA VAL A 40 -3.81 5.34 -11.87
C VAL A 40 -4.47 5.40 -10.48
N ASP A 41 -4.74 4.24 -9.87
CA ASP A 41 -5.27 4.15 -8.50
C ASP A 41 -4.19 4.49 -7.46
N CYS A 42 -2.92 4.48 -7.88
CA CYS A 42 -1.77 4.72 -7.04
C CYS A 42 -1.31 6.18 -7.10
N ASP A 43 -0.73 6.67 -6.00
CA ASP A 43 -0.10 7.99 -5.98
C ASP A 43 0.99 8.09 -7.06
N GLN A 44 1.24 9.31 -7.56
CA GLN A 44 2.25 9.55 -8.60
C GLN A 44 3.59 8.88 -8.27
N GLY A 45 4.15 8.18 -9.26
CA GLY A 45 5.42 7.48 -9.12
C GLY A 45 5.31 6.11 -8.45
N ARG A 46 4.11 5.57 -8.23
CA ARG A 46 3.87 4.17 -7.85
C ARG A 46 3.16 3.42 -8.98
N VAL A 47 3.25 2.10 -8.94
CA VAL A 47 2.60 1.21 -9.92
C VAL A 47 1.76 0.16 -9.20
N CYS A 48 0.68 -0.26 -9.84
CA CYS A 48 -0.18 -1.30 -9.33
C CYS A 48 0.39 -2.68 -9.68
N ARG A 49 0.80 -3.44 -8.66
CA ARG A 49 1.30 -4.81 -8.79
C ARG A 49 0.72 -5.67 -7.67
N GLU A 50 0.21 -6.83 -8.05
CA GLU A 50 -0.42 -7.77 -7.10
C GLU A 50 -1.55 -7.11 -6.29
N ALA A 51 -2.35 -6.29 -6.98
CA ALA A 51 -3.39 -5.47 -6.38
C ALA A 51 -2.90 -4.54 -5.26
N MET A 52 -1.61 -4.14 -5.24
CA MET A 52 -1.05 -3.20 -4.28
C MET A 52 -0.19 -2.14 -4.97
N CYS A 53 -0.24 -0.91 -4.46
CA CYS A 53 0.62 0.16 -4.94
C CYS A 53 2.06 -0.05 -4.48
N ARG A 54 2.94 -0.44 -5.40
CA ARG A 54 4.37 -0.67 -5.16
C ARG A 54 5.21 0.48 -5.70
N LYS A 55 6.36 0.70 -5.09
CA LYS A 55 7.35 1.66 -5.60
C LYS A 55 8.13 0.99 -6.73
N PRO A 56 8.06 1.48 -7.99
CA PRO A 56 8.83 0.94 -9.07
C PRO A 56 10.33 1.11 -8.80
N CYS A 57 11.09 0.12 -9.26
CA CYS A 57 12.52 0.00 -9.17
C CYS A 57 13.07 -0.18 -10.58
N MET A 58 13.65 0.89 -11.12
CA MET A 58 14.25 0.90 -12.46
C MET A 58 13.26 0.38 -13.52
N ALA A 59 13.75 -0.29 -14.57
CA ALA A 59 12.96 -0.56 -15.77
C ALA A 59 11.96 -1.72 -15.65
N SER A 60 12.12 -2.64 -14.68
CA SER A 60 11.37 -3.91 -14.72
C SER A 60 11.02 -4.50 -13.37
N HIS A 61 11.38 -3.86 -12.27
CA HIS A 61 11.22 -4.39 -10.93
C HIS A 61 10.51 -3.42 -9.99
N TRP A 62 10.15 -3.85 -8.78
CA TRP A 62 9.59 -2.98 -7.72
C TRP A 62 10.08 -3.36 -6.33
N VAL A 63 10.00 -2.43 -5.38
CA VAL A 63 10.34 -2.68 -3.98
C VAL A 63 9.34 -3.67 -3.37
N GLY A 64 9.84 -4.68 -2.67
CA GLY A 64 9.09 -5.81 -2.12
C GLY A 64 8.82 -6.91 -3.14
N GLU A 65 9.35 -6.83 -4.35
CA GLU A 65 9.26 -7.92 -5.33
C GLU A 65 10.17 -9.07 -4.90
N ARG A 66 9.64 -10.30 -4.94
CA ARG A 66 10.44 -11.52 -4.81
C ARG A 66 11.07 -11.86 -6.16
N VAL A 67 12.39 -11.97 -6.17
CA VAL A 67 13.23 -12.20 -7.35
C VAL A 67 14.24 -13.30 -7.10
N GLU A 68 14.73 -13.87 -8.19
CA GLU A 68 15.81 -14.84 -8.18
C GLU A 68 17.12 -14.14 -8.53
N VAL A 69 18.18 -14.37 -7.76
CA VAL A 69 19.50 -13.75 -7.93
C VAL A 69 20.53 -14.85 -8.19
N THR A 70 21.27 -14.72 -9.27
CA THR A 70 22.30 -15.66 -9.69
C THR A 70 23.61 -15.37 -8.97
N ALA A 71 24.07 -16.27 -8.11
CA ALA A 71 25.36 -16.22 -7.43
C ALA A 71 26.29 -17.33 -7.95
N GLY A 72 27.04 -17.03 -9.01
CA GLY A 72 27.87 -18.02 -9.69
C GLY A 72 27.01 -19.02 -10.47
N LYS A 73 27.06 -20.31 -10.09
CA LYS A 73 26.21 -21.36 -10.67
C LYS A 73 24.90 -21.59 -9.91
N LEU A 74 24.70 -20.89 -8.80
CA LEU A 74 23.54 -21.06 -7.93
C LEU A 74 22.54 -19.92 -8.15
N VAL A 75 21.25 -20.23 -8.02
CA VAL A 75 20.17 -19.24 -8.01
C VAL A 75 19.57 -19.22 -6.61
N LYS A 76 19.42 -18.01 -6.05
CA LYS A 76 18.88 -17.80 -4.69
C LYS A 76 17.66 -16.89 -4.76
N GLN A 77 16.68 -17.13 -3.90
CA GLN A 77 15.57 -16.20 -3.73
C GLN A 77 15.95 -15.01 -2.85
N ALA A 78 15.50 -13.84 -3.25
CA ALA A 78 15.66 -12.60 -2.52
C ALA A 78 14.47 -11.67 -2.75
N GLU A 79 14.32 -10.68 -1.89
CA GLU A 79 13.35 -9.59 -2.03
C GLU A 79 14.08 -8.29 -2.34
N ILE A 80 13.58 -7.49 -3.28
CA ILE A 80 14.14 -6.17 -3.56
C ILE A 80 13.75 -5.20 -2.43
N SER A 81 14.70 -4.82 -1.59
CA SER A 81 14.47 -3.89 -0.47
C SER A 81 14.56 -2.42 -0.89
N ALA A 82 15.43 -2.09 -1.85
CA ALA A 82 15.58 -0.74 -2.39
C ALA A 82 16.28 -0.73 -3.75
N CYS A 83 16.31 0.43 -4.43
CA CYS A 83 17.08 0.63 -5.65
C CYS A 83 17.77 1.99 -5.63
N GLU A 84 19.04 2.00 -6.04
CA GLU A 84 19.90 3.19 -6.01
C GLU A 84 20.89 3.16 -7.17
N GLN A 85 21.02 4.26 -7.91
CA GLN A 85 22.07 4.48 -8.93
C GLN A 85 22.34 3.28 -9.86
N ARG A 86 21.27 2.68 -10.37
CA ARG A 86 21.27 1.51 -11.26
C ARG A 86 21.60 0.16 -10.63
N ARG A 87 21.56 0.06 -9.31
CA ARG A 87 21.73 -1.16 -8.55
C ARG A 87 20.50 -1.45 -7.71
N TYR A 88 20.31 -2.73 -7.43
CA TYR A 88 19.24 -3.26 -6.61
C TYR A 88 19.81 -3.69 -5.28
N TRP A 89 19.21 -3.24 -4.19
CA TRP A 89 19.44 -3.81 -2.88
C TRP A 89 18.47 -4.98 -2.74
N VAL A 90 19.03 -6.17 -2.54
CA VAL A 90 18.26 -7.40 -2.38
C VAL A 90 18.53 -7.98 -1.01
N ARG A 91 17.47 -8.43 -0.33
CA ARG A 91 17.52 -9.15 0.93
C ARG A 91 17.24 -10.62 0.66
N TYR A 92 18.22 -11.48 0.90
CA TYR A 92 18.04 -12.93 0.81
C TYR A 92 17.21 -13.44 2.00
N GLU A 93 16.68 -14.66 1.88
CA GLU A 93 15.97 -15.33 2.98
C GLU A 93 16.84 -15.55 4.23
N SER A 94 18.16 -15.59 4.06
CA SER A 94 19.12 -15.63 5.18
C SER A 94 19.16 -14.32 5.99
N GLY A 95 18.46 -13.27 5.56
CA GLY A 95 18.48 -11.93 6.15
C GLY A 95 19.66 -11.07 5.69
N VAL A 96 20.57 -11.61 4.87
CA VAL A 96 21.70 -10.86 4.31
C VAL A 96 21.18 -9.92 3.24
N GLU A 97 21.62 -8.66 3.29
CA GLU A 97 21.40 -7.69 2.21
C GLU A 97 22.66 -7.53 1.36
N GLU A 98 22.48 -7.53 0.04
CA GLU A 98 23.55 -7.37 -0.94
C GLU A 98 23.09 -6.39 -2.01
N GLN A 99 24.04 -5.61 -2.52
CA GLN A 99 23.80 -4.78 -3.68
C GLN A 99 24.16 -5.55 -4.96
N VAL A 100 23.20 -5.70 -5.86
CA VAL A 100 23.35 -6.45 -7.11
C VAL A 100 22.97 -5.60 -8.32
N ASP A 101 23.60 -5.89 -9.45
CA ASP A 101 23.24 -5.33 -10.74
C ASP A 101 22.17 -6.16 -11.45
N GLU A 102 21.54 -5.58 -12.48
CA GLU A 102 20.47 -6.21 -13.25
C GLU A 102 20.88 -7.54 -13.90
N THR A 103 22.17 -7.74 -14.19
CA THR A 103 22.66 -8.94 -14.87
C THR A 103 22.60 -10.19 -13.98
N ARG A 104 22.46 -9.99 -12.67
CA ARG A 104 22.31 -11.05 -11.68
C ARG A 104 20.91 -11.65 -11.69
N PHE A 105 19.92 -10.97 -12.22
CA PHE A 105 18.58 -11.53 -12.38
C PHE A 105 18.53 -12.41 -13.63
N PRO A 106 18.06 -13.67 -13.53
CA PRO A 106 17.90 -14.52 -14.69
C PRO A 106 16.90 -13.84 -15.65
N ARG A 107 17.24 -13.81 -16.93
CA ARG A 107 16.32 -13.25 -17.94
C ARG A 107 15.03 -14.05 -17.90
N ARG A 108 13.91 -13.37 -17.63
CA ARG A 108 12.59 -13.99 -17.79
C ARG A 108 12.45 -14.40 -19.26
N ALA A 109 12.25 -15.69 -19.50
CA ALA A 109 11.84 -16.15 -20.83
C ALA A 109 10.54 -15.40 -21.18
N ARG A 110 10.55 -14.61 -22.25
CA ARG A 110 9.31 -14.07 -22.81
C ARG A 110 8.48 -15.27 -23.25
N LYS A 111 7.39 -15.54 -22.53
CA LYS A 111 6.32 -16.42 -23.02
C LYS A 111 5.49 -15.67 -24.03
#